data_AF-A7ZBG6-F1
#
_entry.id   AF-A7ZBG6-F1
#
_cell.length_a   1.000
_cell.length_b   1.000
_cell.length_c   1.000
_cell.angle_alpha   90.00
_cell.angle_beta   90.00
_cell.angle_gamma   90.00
#
_symmetry.space_group_name_H-M   'P 1'
#
loop_
_entity.id
_entity.type
_entity.pdbx_description
1 polymer ?
#
loop_
_entity_poly.entity_id
_entity_poly.type
_entity_poly.pdbx_seq_one_letter_code
_entity_poly.pdbx_strand_id
1 'polypeptide(L)'
;MFSVLNLENNLQNKIQNLLDNRNLPKPKMITNPCLQDILIENDLQGKDLFELEKDKIKILSTDLPIFNDEAFRYYLPQFIYFYLMWPEFIVEDMFIQVFFKSNLLNEKTYRFLQFKIDEKEIIVEFLQKIYDEIYNITKTKEYKELKVWEQEEVIVPFKAYKTEIKEAIALWKVTN
;
A
#
# COMPACT_ATOMS: atom_id res chain seq x y z
N MET A 1 25.79 -9.53 5.51
CA MET A 1 24.99 -8.53 4.76
C MET A 1 24.24 -9.20 3.60
N PHE A 2 23.59 -10.35 3.83
CA PHE A 2 22.99 -11.22 2.80
C PHE A 2 21.45 -11.39 2.95
N SER A 3 20.81 -10.69 3.90
CA SER A 3 19.39 -10.92 4.23
C SER A 3 18.41 -9.96 3.56
N VAL A 4 18.78 -8.70 3.32
CA VAL A 4 17.83 -7.66 2.86
C VAL A 4 17.50 -7.79 1.36
N LEU A 5 18.52 -7.96 0.51
CA LEU A 5 18.36 -8.15 -0.95
C LEU A 5 17.59 -9.43 -1.32
N ASN A 6 17.69 -10.48 -0.52
CA ASN A 6 16.97 -11.74 -0.76
C ASN A 6 15.48 -11.65 -0.38
N LEU A 7 15.13 -10.82 0.61
CA LEU A 7 13.73 -10.58 1.02
C LEU A 7 13.00 -9.66 0.04
N GLU A 8 13.67 -8.63 -0.47
CA GLU A 8 13.12 -7.71 -1.49
C GLU A 8 12.73 -8.44 -2.76
N ASN A 9 13.64 -9.25 -3.29
CA ASN A 9 13.38 -10.07 -4.46
C ASN A 9 12.26 -11.10 -4.21
N ASN A 10 12.08 -11.57 -2.98
CA ASN A 10 11.04 -12.56 -2.67
C ASN A 10 9.64 -11.94 -2.65
N LEU A 11 9.45 -10.80 -1.97
CA LEU A 11 8.14 -10.14 -1.91
C LEU A 11 7.71 -9.59 -3.28
N GLN A 12 8.64 -8.98 -4.03
CA GLN A 12 8.38 -8.53 -5.39
C GLN A 12 7.92 -9.68 -6.29
N ASN A 13 8.62 -10.83 -6.25
CA ASN A 13 8.24 -12.02 -7.02
C ASN A 13 6.87 -12.58 -6.59
N LYS A 14 6.56 -12.60 -5.28
CA LYS A 14 5.25 -13.03 -4.78
C LYS A 14 4.13 -12.14 -5.30
N ILE A 15 4.32 -10.82 -5.31
CA ILE A 15 3.32 -9.88 -5.83
C ILE A 15 3.18 -10.01 -7.34
N GLN A 16 4.29 -10.13 -8.09
CA GLN A 16 4.23 -10.36 -9.53
C GLN A 16 3.47 -11.66 -9.85
N ASN A 17 3.79 -12.75 -9.16
CA ASN A 17 3.08 -14.02 -9.31
C ASN A 17 1.59 -13.89 -8.96
N LEU A 18 1.24 -13.12 -7.93
CA LEU A 18 -0.15 -12.84 -7.60
C LEU A 18 -0.85 -12.10 -8.74
N LEU A 19 -0.21 -11.07 -9.32
CA LEU A 19 -0.76 -10.30 -10.44
C LEU A 19 -0.94 -11.14 -11.70
N ASP A 20 0.01 -12.02 -12.01
CA ASP A 20 -0.02 -12.85 -13.21
C ASP A 20 -1.06 -13.97 -13.13
N ASN A 21 -1.29 -14.52 -11.94
CA ASN A 21 -2.21 -15.65 -11.72
C ASN A 21 -3.60 -15.21 -11.21
N ARG A 22 -3.78 -13.91 -10.99
CA ARG A 22 -5.04 -13.31 -10.58
C ARG A 22 -6.07 -13.45 -11.69
N ASN A 23 -7.13 -14.21 -11.41
CA ASN A 23 -8.33 -14.23 -12.25
C ASN A 23 -9.40 -13.31 -11.64
N LEU A 24 -9.19 -12.00 -11.74
CA LEU A 24 -10.16 -11.00 -11.30
C LEU A 24 -10.50 -10.08 -12.49
N PRO A 25 -11.79 -9.84 -12.77
CA PRO A 25 -12.18 -8.96 -13.88
C PRO A 25 -11.71 -7.53 -13.61
N LYS A 26 -11.43 -6.79 -14.70
CA LYS A 26 -11.17 -5.35 -14.59
C LYS A 26 -12.44 -4.64 -14.06
N PRO A 27 -12.31 -3.77 -13.06
CA PRO A 27 -13.43 -3.07 -12.47
C PRO A 27 -14.12 -2.18 -13.51
N LYS A 28 -15.45 -2.24 -13.56
CA LYS A 28 -16.27 -1.44 -14.50
C LYS A 28 -16.51 -0.01 -14.02
N MET A 29 -16.52 0.15 -12.71
CA MET A 29 -16.68 1.40 -11.98
C MET A 29 -15.53 1.46 -10.98
N ILE A 30 -14.87 2.61 -10.87
CA ILE A 30 -13.66 2.75 -10.08
C ILE A 30 -13.97 3.34 -8.70
N THR A 31 -14.78 4.39 -8.67
CA THR A 31 -15.13 5.15 -7.48
C THR A 31 -16.47 4.70 -6.90
N ASN A 32 -16.72 5.04 -5.64
CA ASN A 32 -18.05 4.86 -5.03
C ASN A 32 -19.06 5.79 -5.74
N PRO A 33 -20.30 5.33 -6.06
CA PRO A 33 -21.31 6.19 -6.68
C PRO A 33 -21.56 7.52 -5.97
N CYS A 34 -21.38 7.57 -4.65
CA CYS A 34 -21.53 8.79 -3.85
C CYS A 34 -20.33 9.75 -3.94
N LEU A 35 -19.19 9.28 -4.43
CA LEU A 35 -17.91 10.00 -4.54
C LEU A 35 -17.40 9.96 -6.00
N GLN A 36 -18.32 9.91 -6.95
CA GLN A 36 -18.00 9.70 -8.35
C GLN A 36 -17.01 10.75 -8.85
N ASP A 37 -15.83 10.31 -9.29
CA ASP A 37 -14.82 11.16 -9.88
C ASP A 37 -14.59 10.77 -11.34
N ILE A 38 -15.09 11.61 -12.25
CA ILE A 38 -15.05 11.36 -13.69
C ILE A 38 -13.60 11.26 -14.21
N LEU A 39 -12.66 11.98 -13.62
CA LEU A 39 -11.27 11.94 -14.06
C LEU A 39 -10.66 10.57 -13.73
N ILE A 40 -10.88 10.09 -12.51
CA ILE A 40 -10.42 8.77 -12.06
C ILE A 40 -11.07 7.66 -12.89
N GLU A 41 -12.38 7.74 -13.13
CA GLU A 41 -13.08 6.79 -14.00
C GLU A 41 -12.43 6.75 -15.39
N ASN A 42 -12.22 7.90 -16.03
CA ASN A 42 -11.65 7.96 -17.38
C ASN A 42 -10.20 7.46 -17.44
N ASP A 43 -9.41 7.72 -16.40
CA ASP A 43 -8.02 7.30 -16.34
C ASP A 43 -7.91 5.77 -16.21
N LEU A 44 -8.77 5.14 -15.40
CA LEU A 44 -8.65 3.71 -15.05
C LEU A 44 -9.66 2.77 -15.72
N GLN A 45 -10.75 3.27 -16.31
CA GLN A 45 -11.79 2.41 -16.86
C GLN A 45 -11.22 1.45 -17.93
N GLY A 46 -11.23 0.16 -17.60
CA GLY A 46 -10.75 -0.91 -18.46
C GLY A 46 -9.22 -1.05 -18.57
N LYS A 47 -8.43 -0.30 -17.79
CA LYS A 47 -6.96 -0.28 -17.86
C LYS A 47 -6.32 -0.81 -16.59
N ASP A 48 -5.12 -1.35 -16.72
CA ASP A 48 -4.23 -1.64 -15.60
C ASP A 48 -3.33 -0.44 -15.27
N LEU A 49 -2.80 -0.35 -14.05
CA LEU A 49 -1.85 0.73 -13.71
C LEU A 49 -0.59 0.68 -14.58
N PHE A 50 -0.21 -0.50 -15.04
CA PHE A 50 0.92 -0.72 -15.97
C PHE A 50 0.74 -0.04 -17.33
N GLU A 51 -0.49 0.33 -17.69
CA GLU A 51 -0.81 1.03 -18.94
C GLU A 51 -0.77 2.56 -18.79
N LEU A 52 -0.52 3.07 -17.57
CA LEU A 52 -0.58 4.50 -17.25
C LEU A 52 0.80 5.14 -17.16
N GLU A 53 0.83 6.45 -17.37
CA GLU A 53 2.02 7.28 -17.12
C GLU A 53 2.31 7.40 -15.62
N LYS A 54 3.59 7.55 -15.29
CA LYS A 54 4.09 7.61 -13.89
C LYS A 54 3.40 8.69 -13.06
N ASP A 55 3.21 9.89 -13.63
CA ASP A 55 2.56 11.00 -12.93
C ASP A 55 1.10 10.70 -12.60
N LYS A 56 0.40 9.94 -13.46
CA LYS A 56 -0.96 9.50 -13.20
C LYS A 56 -1.02 8.46 -12.09
N ILE A 57 -0.11 7.48 -12.10
CA ILE A 57 -0.02 6.46 -11.03
C ILE A 57 0.19 7.16 -9.68
N LYS A 58 1.04 8.19 -9.65
CA LYS A 58 1.30 8.97 -8.44
C LYS A 58 0.06 9.66 -7.89
N ILE A 59 -0.71 10.32 -8.75
CA ILE A 59 -1.97 10.95 -8.34
C ILE A 59 -2.97 9.89 -7.87
N LEU A 60 -3.17 8.83 -8.64
CA LEU A 60 -4.12 7.77 -8.29
C LEU A 60 -3.78 7.05 -6.98
N SER A 61 -2.51 7.04 -6.56
CA SER A 61 -2.11 6.48 -5.26
C SER A 61 -2.71 7.26 -4.07
N THR A 62 -3.00 8.57 -4.24
CA THR A 62 -3.67 9.39 -3.22
C THR A 62 -5.18 9.18 -3.20
N ASP A 63 -5.75 8.73 -4.33
CA ASP A 63 -7.20 8.58 -4.51
C ASP A 63 -7.71 7.17 -4.17
N LEU A 64 -6.81 6.23 -3.87
CA LEU A 64 -7.17 4.87 -3.47
C LEU A 64 -8.23 4.79 -2.33
N PRO A 65 -8.33 5.73 -1.37
CA PRO A 65 -9.45 5.78 -0.42
C PRO A 65 -10.84 5.86 -1.04
N ILE A 66 -11.02 6.57 -2.16
CA ILE A 66 -12.33 6.80 -2.79
C ILE A 66 -12.71 5.72 -3.81
N PHE A 67 -11.79 4.79 -4.08
CA PHE A 67 -12.09 3.61 -4.90
C PHE A 67 -13.15 2.78 -4.20
N ASN A 68 -14.08 2.22 -4.98
CA ASN A 68 -15.01 1.22 -4.47
C ASN A 68 -14.27 -0.11 -4.17
N ASP A 69 -14.98 -1.04 -3.54
CA ASP A 69 -14.35 -2.27 -3.04
C ASP A 69 -13.74 -3.14 -4.15
N GLU A 70 -14.43 -3.26 -5.30
CA GLU A 70 -13.95 -4.02 -6.46
C GLU A 70 -12.66 -3.42 -7.02
N ALA A 71 -12.65 -2.10 -7.25
CA ALA A 71 -11.49 -1.38 -7.74
C ALA A 71 -10.34 -1.39 -6.72
N PHE A 72 -10.63 -1.25 -5.42
CA PHE A 72 -9.63 -1.34 -4.37
C PHE A 72 -8.96 -2.72 -4.34
N ARG A 73 -9.74 -3.81 -4.41
CA ARG A 73 -9.22 -5.17 -4.58
C ARG A 73 -8.40 -5.33 -5.86
N TYR A 74 -8.77 -4.59 -6.90
CA TYR A 74 -8.08 -4.61 -8.18
C TYR A 74 -6.72 -3.95 -8.18
N TYR A 75 -6.66 -2.73 -7.70
CA TYR A 75 -5.46 -1.92 -7.86
C TYR A 75 -4.50 -2.00 -6.67
N LEU A 76 -4.95 -2.41 -5.47
CA LEU A 76 -4.07 -2.44 -4.30
C LEU A 76 -2.77 -3.25 -4.53
N PRO A 77 -2.79 -4.50 -5.04
CA PRO A 77 -1.54 -5.24 -5.28
C PRO A 77 -0.66 -4.61 -6.35
N GLN A 78 -1.25 -3.92 -7.33
CA GLN A 78 -0.49 -3.20 -8.37
C GLN A 78 0.22 -1.99 -7.75
N PHE A 79 -0.46 -1.22 -6.90
CA PHE A 79 0.19 -0.12 -6.17
C PHE A 79 1.31 -0.61 -5.25
N ILE A 80 1.14 -1.74 -4.56
CA ILE A 80 2.21 -2.35 -3.76
C ILE A 80 3.40 -2.73 -4.65
N TYR A 81 3.14 -3.31 -5.83
CA TYR A 81 4.21 -3.61 -6.80
C TYR A 81 4.97 -2.33 -7.21
N PHE A 82 4.25 -1.29 -7.60
CA PHE A 82 4.86 0.00 -7.95
C PHE A 82 5.64 0.61 -6.79
N TYR A 83 5.13 0.53 -5.56
CA TYR A 83 5.83 0.98 -4.36
C TYR A 83 7.18 0.27 -4.19
N LEU A 84 7.20 -1.05 -4.36
CA LEU A 84 8.42 -1.85 -4.16
C LEU A 84 9.46 -1.67 -5.26
N MET A 85 9.05 -1.31 -6.48
CA MET A 85 9.94 -1.14 -7.63
C MET A 85 10.40 0.31 -7.80
N TRP A 86 9.48 1.24 -7.58
CA TRP A 86 9.62 2.67 -7.83
C TRP A 86 8.83 3.48 -6.77
N PRO A 87 9.31 3.51 -5.52
CA PRO A 87 8.60 4.19 -4.42
C PRO A 87 8.33 5.67 -4.73
N GLU A 88 9.12 6.31 -5.58
CA GLU A 88 8.91 7.69 -6.02
C GLU A 88 7.61 7.95 -6.81
N PHE A 89 6.98 6.88 -7.34
CA PHE A 89 5.68 6.93 -8.02
C PHE A 89 4.51 6.81 -7.06
N ILE A 90 4.75 6.63 -5.77
CA ILE A 90 3.72 6.48 -4.75
C ILE A 90 3.84 7.64 -3.76
N VAL A 91 2.72 8.28 -3.48
CA VAL A 91 2.65 9.24 -2.36
C VAL A 91 2.53 8.42 -1.08
N GLU A 92 3.71 8.10 -0.53
CA GLU A 92 3.92 7.06 0.47
C GLU A 92 3.04 7.18 1.73
N ASP A 93 2.90 8.39 2.28
CA ASP A 93 2.15 8.67 3.49
C ASP A 93 0.65 8.43 3.30
N MET A 94 0.08 8.89 2.18
CA MET A 94 -1.32 8.69 1.84
C MET A 94 -1.60 7.23 1.49
N PHE A 95 -0.70 6.60 0.75
CA PHE A 95 -0.85 5.21 0.36
C PHE A 95 -0.86 4.28 1.58
N ILE A 96 0.04 4.44 2.54
CA ILE A 96 0.10 3.50 3.67
C ILE A 96 -1.07 3.67 4.65
N GLN A 97 -1.67 4.85 4.71
CA GLN A 97 -2.91 5.07 5.46
C GLN A 97 -4.09 4.24 4.95
N VAL A 98 -4.05 3.71 3.72
CA VAL A 98 -5.13 2.85 3.20
C VAL A 98 -5.24 1.51 3.93
N PHE A 99 -4.17 1.07 4.60
CA PHE A 99 -4.13 -0.18 5.36
C PHE A 99 -4.61 -0.01 6.80
N PHE A 100 -4.77 1.22 7.29
CA PHE A 100 -5.12 1.50 8.68
C PHE A 100 -6.62 1.39 8.92
N LYS A 101 -6.97 1.16 10.19
CA LYS A 101 -8.36 1.24 10.64
C LYS A 101 -8.80 2.70 10.65
N SER A 102 -9.84 3.05 9.91
CA SER A 102 -10.35 4.42 9.83
C SER A 102 -11.86 4.48 10.10
N ASN A 103 -12.28 5.34 11.03
CA ASN A 103 -13.70 5.59 11.35
C ASN A 103 -14.42 6.43 10.28
N LEU A 104 -13.67 7.27 9.55
CA LEU A 104 -14.18 8.08 8.42
C LEU A 104 -14.63 7.19 7.25
N LEU A 105 -14.15 5.95 7.23
CA LEU A 105 -14.35 4.97 6.18
C LEU A 105 -14.60 3.60 6.83
N ASN A 106 -15.62 3.50 7.69
CA ASN A 106 -15.99 2.24 8.37
C ASN A 106 -16.10 1.03 7.40
N GLU A 107 -16.31 1.27 6.10
CA GLU A 107 -16.25 0.30 5.00
C GLU A 107 -14.85 -0.32 4.77
N LYS A 108 -13.75 0.40 5.01
CA LYS A 108 -12.37 -0.11 4.86
C LYS A 108 -12.07 -1.29 5.80
N THR A 109 -12.71 -1.34 6.95
CA THR A 109 -12.68 -2.50 7.86
C THR A 109 -13.35 -3.75 7.27
N TYR A 110 -14.13 -3.64 6.21
CA TYR A 110 -14.65 -4.78 5.46
C TYR A 110 -13.88 -5.00 4.16
N ARG A 111 -13.25 -3.96 3.59
CA ARG A 111 -12.41 -4.09 2.39
C ARG A 111 -11.27 -5.06 2.53
N PHE A 112 -10.69 -5.28 3.70
CA PHE A 112 -9.65 -6.32 3.82
C PHE A 112 -10.25 -7.74 3.81
N LEU A 113 -11.53 -7.92 4.15
CA LEU A 113 -12.18 -9.24 4.17
C LEU A 113 -12.39 -9.84 2.78
N GLN A 114 -12.44 -9.02 1.73
CA GLN A 114 -12.55 -9.52 0.36
C GLN A 114 -11.28 -10.23 -0.12
N PHE A 115 -10.14 -10.05 0.57
CA PHE A 115 -8.87 -10.67 0.24
C PHE A 115 -8.77 -12.11 0.72
N LYS A 116 -8.24 -12.98 -0.16
CA LYS A 116 -7.91 -14.36 0.16
C LYS A 116 -6.74 -14.41 1.15
N ILE A 117 -6.57 -15.55 1.81
CA ILE A 117 -5.53 -15.74 2.85
C ILE A 117 -4.13 -15.50 2.27
N ASP A 118 -3.82 -16.08 1.12
CA ASP A 118 -2.53 -15.89 0.41
C ASP A 118 -2.29 -14.43 0.00
N GLU A 119 -3.33 -13.74 -0.48
CA GLU A 119 -3.26 -12.31 -0.79
C GLU A 119 -2.99 -11.46 0.47
N LYS A 120 -3.66 -11.80 1.59
CA LYS A 120 -3.45 -11.13 2.89
C LYS A 120 -2.05 -11.36 3.43
N GLU A 121 -1.51 -12.57 3.29
CA GLU A 121 -0.12 -12.88 3.71
C GLU A 121 0.89 -11.98 3.01
N ILE A 122 0.73 -11.77 1.70
CA ILE A 122 1.57 -10.86 0.91
C ILE A 122 1.47 -9.41 1.43
N ILE A 123 0.25 -8.94 1.71
CA ILE A 123 0.03 -7.59 2.25
C ILE A 123 0.64 -7.44 3.66
N VAL A 124 0.54 -8.47 4.49
CA VAL A 124 1.16 -8.50 5.82
C VAL A 124 2.69 -8.47 5.72
N GLU A 125 3.28 -9.23 4.81
CA GLU A 125 4.73 -9.23 4.57
C GLU A 125 5.22 -7.85 4.09
N PHE A 126 4.44 -7.20 3.23
CA PHE A 126 4.68 -5.83 2.81
C PHE A 126 4.66 -4.83 3.98
N LEU A 127 3.62 -4.85 4.80
CA LEU A 127 3.51 -3.97 5.97
C LEU A 127 4.61 -4.26 7.01
N GLN A 128 5.02 -5.52 7.17
CA GLN A 128 6.12 -5.90 8.05
C GLN A 128 7.46 -5.37 7.54
N LYS A 129 7.73 -5.42 6.23
CA LYS A 129 8.94 -4.82 5.62
C LYS A 129 9.02 -3.33 5.96
N ILE A 130 7.94 -2.59 5.75
CA ILE A 130 7.87 -1.16 6.10
C ILE A 130 8.12 -0.94 7.59
N TYR A 131 7.45 -1.72 8.46
CA TYR A 131 7.63 -1.63 9.90
C TYR A 131 9.09 -1.83 10.33
N ASP A 132 9.75 -2.85 9.76
CA ASP A 132 11.12 -3.21 10.08
C ASP A 132 12.11 -2.16 9.57
N GLU A 133 11.88 -1.56 8.41
CA GLU A 133 12.68 -0.45 7.88
C GLU A 133 12.66 0.76 8.83
N ILE A 134 11.47 1.19 9.26
CA ILE A 134 11.31 2.27 10.25
C ILE A 134 12.01 1.89 11.55
N TYR A 135 11.78 0.68 12.03
CA TYR A 135 12.37 0.21 13.28
C TYR A 135 13.90 0.25 13.20
N ASN A 136 14.48 -0.24 12.11
CA ASN A 136 15.93 -0.30 11.93
C ASN A 136 16.56 1.09 11.84
N ILE A 137 15.97 2.01 11.08
CA ILE A 137 16.43 3.42 11.01
C ILE A 137 16.49 4.02 12.41
N THR A 138 15.43 3.84 13.22
CA THR A 138 15.39 4.40 14.59
C THR A 138 16.41 3.78 15.56
N LYS A 139 17.06 2.66 15.20
CA LYS A 139 18.09 2.00 16.01
C LYS A 139 19.51 2.44 15.69
N THR A 140 19.73 3.06 14.53
CA THR A 140 21.05 3.53 14.08
C THR A 140 21.64 4.57 15.05
N LYS A 141 22.97 4.69 15.06
CA LYS A 141 23.67 5.65 15.92
C LYS A 141 23.46 7.07 15.39
N GLU A 142 23.56 7.20 14.08
CA GLU A 142 23.35 8.40 13.30
C GLU A 142 22.00 9.03 13.64
N TYR A 143 20.92 8.24 13.63
CA TYR A 143 19.59 8.73 13.99
C TYR A 143 19.49 9.26 15.43
N LYS A 144 20.15 8.61 16.39
CA LYS A 144 20.10 9.01 17.81
C LYS A 144 20.88 10.29 18.09
N GLU A 145 21.81 10.65 17.20
CA GLU A 145 22.63 11.86 17.32
C GLU A 145 21.96 13.09 16.68
N LEU A 146 20.91 12.90 15.88
CA LEU A 146 20.09 13.97 15.31
C LEU A 146 19.29 14.69 16.40
N LYS A 147 19.08 16.01 16.22
CA LYS A 147 18.13 16.81 16.99
C LYS A 147 16.70 16.33 16.74
N VAL A 148 15.79 16.63 17.66
CA VAL A 148 14.38 16.18 17.57
C VAL A 148 13.72 16.56 16.23
N TRP A 149 13.94 17.79 15.75
CA TRP A 149 13.41 18.23 14.46
C TRP A 149 14.10 17.54 13.27
N GLU A 150 15.40 17.25 13.35
CA GLU A 150 16.12 16.47 12.33
C GLU A 150 15.65 15.01 12.33
N GLN A 151 15.30 14.46 13.50
CA GLN A 151 14.69 13.14 13.63
C GLN A 151 13.28 13.07 13.04
N GLU A 152 12.57 14.20 13.00
CA GLU A 152 11.27 14.38 12.35
C GLU A 152 11.42 14.55 10.82
N GLU A 153 12.54 15.07 10.32
CA GLU A 153 12.82 15.24 8.89
C GLU A 153 13.53 14.03 8.23
N VAL A 154 14.47 13.38 8.93
CA VAL A 154 15.28 12.25 8.41
C VAL A 154 14.48 10.96 8.33
N ILE A 155 13.44 10.81 9.16
CA ILE A 155 12.51 9.71 9.02
C ILE A 155 11.35 10.17 8.15
N VAL A 156 11.32 9.62 6.94
CA VAL A 156 10.15 9.52 6.05
C VAL A 156 8.85 9.38 6.88
N PRO A 157 7.71 10.00 6.51
CA PRO A 157 6.43 10.13 7.25
C PRO A 157 5.92 8.97 8.15
N PHE A 158 6.51 7.78 8.08
CA PHE A 158 6.12 6.57 8.76
C PHE A 158 6.37 6.46 10.27
N LYS A 159 7.22 7.31 10.90
CA LYS A 159 7.33 7.28 12.38
C LYS A 159 6.01 7.65 13.05
N ALA A 160 5.26 8.59 12.46
CA ALA A 160 3.93 8.97 12.93
C ALA A 160 2.95 7.79 12.92
N TYR A 161 3.23 6.78 12.08
CA TYR A 161 2.34 5.65 11.85
C TYR A 161 2.87 4.32 12.39
N LYS A 162 3.94 4.30 13.20
CA LYS A 162 4.53 3.04 13.68
C LYS A 162 3.51 2.18 14.45
N THR A 163 2.66 2.82 15.25
CA THR A 163 1.61 2.13 16.01
C THR A 163 0.53 1.63 15.05
N GLU A 164 0.13 2.47 14.11
CA GLU A 164 -0.92 2.25 13.11
C GLU A 164 -0.54 1.12 12.14
N ILE A 165 0.73 1.05 11.71
CA ILE A 165 1.25 -0.04 10.88
C ILE A 165 1.21 -1.36 11.68
N LYS A 166 1.60 -1.34 12.96
CA LYS A 166 1.52 -2.54 13.81
C LYS A 166 0.07 -3.01 13.98
N GLU A 167 -0.86 -2.08 14.16
CA GLU A 167 -2.30 -2.35 14.23
C GLU A 167 -2.85 -2.86 12.89
N ALA A 168 -2.42 -2.30 11.77
CA ALA A 168 -2.76 -2.76 10.44
C ALA A 168 -2.26 -4.20 10.21
N ILE A 169 -1.01 -4.51 10.56
CA ILE A 169 -0.50 -5.89 10.49
C ILE A 169 -1.40 -6.84 11.28
N ALA A 170 -1.82 -6.45 12.49
CA ALA A 170 -2.74 -7.28 13.28
C ALA A 170 -4.12 -7.43 12.60
N LEU A 171 -4.66 -6.35 12.04
CA LEU A 171 -5.94 -6.33 11.31
C LEU A 171 -5.91 -7.27 10.09
N TRP A 172 -4.87 -7.18 9.27
CA TRP A 172 -4.72 -7.96 8.04
C TRP A 172 -4.38 -9.44 8.29
N LYS A 173 -3.82 -9.76 9.47
CA LYS A 173 -3.64 -11.14 9.93
C LYS A 173 -4.93 -11.82 10.38
N VAL A 174 -6.02 -11.09 10.60
CA VAL A 174 -7.30 -11.70 11.03
C VAL A 174 -7.84 -12.56 9.89
N THR A 175 -7.65 -13.86 10.06
CA THR A 175 -8.28 -14.94 9.30
C THR A 175 -9.73 -15.05 9.76
N ASN A 176 -10.66 -14.66 8.89
CA ASN A 176 -11.98 -15.29 8.91
C ASN A 176 -11.88 -16.60 8.13
#